data_AF-A0A1Y3ZNL7-F1
#
_entry.id   AF-A0A1Y3ZNL7-F1
#
_cell.length_a   1.000
_cell.length_b   1.000
_cell.length_c   1.000
_cell.angle_alpha   90.00
_cell.angle_beta   90.00
_cell.angle_gamma   90.00
#
_symmetry.space_group_name_H-M   'P 1'
#
loop_
_entity.id
_entity.type
_entity.pdbx_description
1 polymer ?
#
loop_
_entity_poly.entity_id
_entity_poly.type
_entity_poly.pdbx_seq_one_letter_code
_entity_poly.pdbx_strand_id
1 'polypeptide(L)'
;MKHLKEFVKSVPDYRRTDKGNYKYRLEDILFLVILGRLGKCITRPDIIRFGERNLKRFRSLGILLDGVPSEPTLCRIFKHIDDEAMSERMSEFTSAFHDELVGLAGDVICIDGKAMRGTVLENGRNSDIVSAYSLEGGVTLATDMCEEKSNEITSVPRLLDKVDVSGCIVTAD
;
A
#
# COMPACT_ATOMS: atom_id res chain seq x y z
N MET A 1 -4.58 -14.90 2.55
CA MET A 1 -4.39 -14.55 3.99
C MET A 1 -2.95 -14.68 4.45
N LYS A 2 -2.21 -15.74 4.08
CA LYS A 2 -0.79 -15.93 4.44
C LYS A 2 0.10 -14.77 3.95
N HIS A 3 0.13 -14.51 2.65
CA HIS A 3 0.91 -13.42 2.06
C HIS A 3 0.58 -12.05 2.67
N LEU A 4 -0.70 -11.73 2.91
CA LEU A 4 -1.08 -10.46 3.55
C LEU A 4 -0.49 -10.35 4.97
N LYS A 5 -0.45 -11.45 5.73
CA LYS A 5 0.18 -11.48 7.06
C LYS A 5 1.70 -11.32 6.98
N GLU A 6 2.34 -11.84 5.93
CA GLU A 6 3.78 -11.68 5.69
C GLU A 6 4.10 -10.23 5.31
N PHE A 7 3.31 -9.62 4.43
CA PHE A 7 3.43 -8.22 4.04
C PHE A 7 3.29 -7.26 5.24
N VAL A 8 2.22 -7.35 6.03
CA VAL A 8 2.06 -6.42 7.17
C VAL A 8 3.15 -6.58 8.24
N LYS A 9 3.86 -7.72 8.25
CA LYS A 9 5.02 -7.96 9.12
C LYS A 9 6.35 -7.47 8.54
N SER A 10 6.46 -7.36 7.21
CA SER A 10 7.67 -6.87 6.56
C SER A 10 7.80 -5.35 6.65
N VAL A 11 6.69 -4.63 6.90
CA VAL A 11 6.70 -3.18 7.12
C VAL A 11 7.42 -2.84 8.43
N PRO A 12 8.52 -2.08 8.39
CA PRO A 12 9.27 -1.71 9.60
C PRO A 12 8.42 -0.91 10.59
N ASP A 13 8.45 -1.29 11.86
CA ASP A 13 7.82 -0.51 12.93
C ASP A 13 8.74 0.65 13.34
N TYR A 14 8.53 1.82 12.74
CA TYR A 14 9.26 3.04 13.05
C TYR A 14 8.94 3.60 14.46
N ARG A 15 7.94 3.05 15.14
CA ARG A 15 7.52 3.53 16.46
C ARG A 15 8.50 3.03 17.51
N ARG A 16 8.59 3.78 18.59
CA ARG A 16 9.34 3.36 19.77
C ARG A 16 8.67 2.13 20.41
N THR A 17 9.32 0.97 20.33
CA THR A 17 8.81 -0.31 20.86
C THR A 17 9.36 -0.65 22.25
N ASP A 18 10.46 -0.02 22.68
CA ASP A 18 11.15 -0.28 23.96
C ASP A 18 10.52 0.49 25.14
N LYS A 19 9.86 1.63 24.90
CA LYS A 19 9.21 2.46 25.94
C LYS A 19 7.96 3.17 25.42
N GLY A 20 7.00 3.40 26.33
CA GLY A 20 5.76 4.13 26.06
C GLY A 20 4.53 3.21 25.99
N ASN A 21 3.36 3.80 25.68
CA ASN A 21 2.11 3.05 25.50
C ASN A 21 2.06 2.37 24.13
N TYR A 22 2.67 1.18 24.04
CA TYR A 22 2.59 0.29 22.89
C TYR A 22 1.46 -0.73 23.09
N LYS A 23 0.22 -0.32 22.81
CA LYS A 23 -0.96 -1.19 22.98
C LYS A 23 -1.26 -2.04 21.74
N TYR A 24 -0.93 -1.54 20.54
CA TYR A 24 -1.31 -2.16 19.28
C TYR A 24 -0.09 -2.36 18.39
N ARG A 25 0.07 -3.59 17.91
CA ARG A 25 1.09 -3.96 16.92
C ARG A 25 0.84 -3.22 15.61
N LEU A 26 1.91 -2.84 14.90
CA LEU A 26 1.76 -2.11 13.63
C LEU A 26 1.05 -2.99 12.61
N GLU A 27 1.44 -4.26 12.55
CA GLU A 27 0.85 -5.25 11.66
C GLU A 27 -0.67 -5.37 11.84
N ASP A 28 -1.18 -5.39 13.07
CA ASP A 28 -2.63 -5.45 13.36
C ASP A 28 -3.37 -4.23 12.81
N ILE A 29 -2.75 -3.05 12.91
CA ILE A 29 -3.32 -1.80 12.45
C ILE A 29 -3.31 -1.73 10.93
N LEU A 30 -2.19 -2.08 10.29
CA LEU A 30 -2.11 -2.14 8.83
C LEU A 30 -3.13 -3.13 8.26
N PHE A 31 -3.27 -4.29 8.91
CA PHE A 31 -4.23 -5.30 8.52
C PHE A 31 -5.68 -4.82 8.61
N LEU A 32 -6.03 -4.13 9.71
CA LEU A 32 -7.34 -3.49 9.87
C LEU A 32 -7.61 -2.48 8.76
N VAL A 33 -6.63 -1.63 8.45
CA VAL A 33 -6.76 -0.57 7.45
C VAL A 33 -6.93 -1.16 6.05
N ILE A 34 -6.10 -2.13 5.66
CA ILE A 34 -6.20 -2.79 4.35
C ILE A 34 -7.56 -3.46 4.17
N LEU A 35 -8.00 -4.25 5.16
CA LEU A 35 -9.31 -4.91 5.07
C LEU A 35 -10.48 -3.91 5.09
N GLY A 36 -10.37 -2.82 5.86
CA GLY A 36 -11.34 -1.74 5.84
C GLY A 36 -11.44 -1.11 4.45
N ARG A 37 -10.30 -0.82 3.82
CA ARG A 37 -10.24 -0.25 2.46
C ARG A 37 -10.83 -1.19 1.41
N LEU A 38 -10.51 -2.48 1.46
CA LEU A 38 -11.13 -3.49 0.59
C LEU A 38 -12.65 -3.60 0.83
N GLY A 39 -13.09 -3.38 2.07
CA GLY A 39 -14.49 -3.22 2.45
C GLY A 39 -15.12 -1.88 2.08
N LYS A 40 -14.47 -1.07 1.22
CA LYS A 40 -14.90 0.27 0.78
C LYS A 40 -15.04 1.30 1.91
N CYS A 41 -14.38 1.09 3.05
CA CYS A 41 -14.31 2.07 4.13
C CYS A 41 -13.20 3.07 3.83
N ILE A 42 -13.58 4.32 3.53
CA ILE A 42 -12.62 5.35 3.07
C ILE A 42 -12.13 6.21 4.22
N THR A 43 -13.00 6.55 5.17
CA THR A 43 -12.65 7.44 6.27
C THR A 43 -12.10 6.66 7.47
N ARG A 44 -11.31 7.34 8.32
CA ARG A 44 -10.82 6.79 9.59
C ARG A 44 -11.98 6.29 10.48
N PRO A 45 -13.07 7.07 10.67
CA PRO A 45 -14.25 6.58 11.38
C PRO A 45 -14.88 5.34 10.76
N ASP A 46 -14.92 5.23 9.43
CA ASP A 46 -15.47 4.04 8.76
C ASP A 46 -14.62 2.80 9.03
N ILE A 47 -13.29 2.94 8.99
CA ILE A 47 -12.34 1.85 9.30
C ILE A 47 -12.49 1.40 10.76
N ILE A 48 -12.65 2.34 11.70
CA ILE A 48 -12.88 2.01 13.11
C ILE A 48 -14.20 1.24 13.27
N ARG A 49 -15.29 1.76 12.68
CA ARG A 49 -16.61 1.09 12.70
C ARG A 49 -16.55 -0.30 12.06
N PHE A 50 -15.79 -0.46 10.98
CA PHE A 50 -15.55 -1.76 10.36
C PHE A 50 -14.82 -2.72 11.31
N GLY A 51 -13.79 -2.22 12.00
CA GLY A 51 -13.07 -2.92 13.07
C GLY A 51 -14.00 -3.40 14.18
N GLU A 52 -14.86 -2.51 14.68
CA GLU A 52 -15.77 -2.79 15.79
C GLU A 52 -16.81 -3.85 15.40
N ARG A 53 -17.42 -3.71 14.22
CA ARG A 53 -18.40 -4.66 13.68
C ARG A 53 -17.81 -6.06 13.50
N ASN A 54 -16.53 -6.15 13.14
CA ASN A 54 -15.85 -7.42 12.84
C ASN A 54 -14.91 -7.89 13.95
N LEU A 55 -14.92 -7.28 15.14
CA LEU A 55 -13.94 -7.51 16.20
C LEU A 55 -13.81 -8.98 16.60
N LYS A 56 -14.93 -9.72 16.64
CA LYS A 56 -14.92 -11.17 16.94
C LYS A 56 -14.10 -11.96 15.91
N ARG A 57 -14.20 -11.60 14.62
CA ARG A 57 -13.44 -12.24 13.54
C ARG A 57 -11.97 -11.88 13.62
N PHE A 58 -11.66 -10.60 13.90
CA PHE A 58 -10.29 -10.16 14.12
C PHE A 58 -9.60 -10.92 15.26
N ARG A 59 -10.30 -11.06 16.39
CA ARG A 59 -9.78 -11.85 17.53
C ARG A 59 -9.56 -13.32 17.18
N SER A 60 -10.46 -13.94 16.40
CA SER A 60 -10.25 -15.32 15.94
C SER A 60 -9.03 -15.49 15.02
N LEU A 61 -8.58 -14.41 14.36
CA LEU A 61 -7.37 -14.40 13.54
C LEU A 61 -6.10 -14.07 14.33
N GLY A 62 -6.22 -13.83 15.65
CA GLY A 62 -5.12 -13.48 16.55
C GLY A 62 -4.71 -12.00 16.53
N ILE A 63 -5.58 -11.12 16.01
CA ILE A 63 -5.29 -9.68 15.86
C ILE A 63 -6.33 -8.82 16.59
N LEU A 64 -5.94 -7.59 16.96
CA LEU A 64 -6.80 -6.65 17.71
C LEU A 64 -7.34 -7.23 19.03
N LEU A 65 -6.51 -7.98 19.76
CA LEU A 65 -6.88 -8.60 21.04
C LEU A 65 -7.37 -7.54 22.04
N ASP A 66 -6.65 -6.43 22.12
CA ASP A 66 -6.93 -5.31 23.02
C ASP A 66 -8.00 -4.31 22.51
N GLY A 67 -8.69 -4.67 21.42
CA GLY A 67 -9.75 -3.88 20.79
C GLY A 67 -9.30 -3.12 19.54
N VAL A 68 -10.16 -2.24 19.06
CA VAL A 68 -9.90 -1.41 17.87
C VAL A 68 -9.09 -0.17 18.28
N PRO A 69 -8.07 0.25 17.52
CA PRO A 69 -7.35 1.49 17.78
C PRO A 69 -8.26 2.70 17.67
N SER A 70 -8.02 3.71 18.51
CA SER A 70 -8.74 4.98 18.44
C SER A 70 -8.29 5.80 17.22
N GLU A 71 -9.13 6.75 16.79
CA GLU A 71 -8.82 7.64 15.67
C GLU A 71 -7.48 8.40 15.84
N PRO A 72 -7.14 8.99 17.02
CA PRO A 72 -5.83 9.60 17.23
C PRO A 72 -4.66 8.62 17.08
N THR A 73 -4.88 7.33 17.31
CA THR A 73 -3.85 6.30 17.10
C THR A 73 -3.63 6.06 15.62
N LEU A 74 -4.69 5.95 14.82
CA LEU A 74 -4.60 5.87 13.36
C LEU A 74 -3.95 7.12 12.77
N CYS A 75 -4.33 8.32 13.23
CA CYS A 75 -3.73 9.58 12.78
C CYS A 75 -2.22 9.63 13.00
N ARG A 76 -1.76 9.25 14.21
CA ARG A 76 -0.32 9.22 14.52
C ARG A 76 0.42 8.24 13.63
N ILE A 77 -0.21 7.09 13.34
CA ILE A 77 0.42 6.08 12.50
C ILE A 77 0.52 6.54 11.05
N PHE A 78 -0.56 7.04 10.47
CA PHE A 78 -0.54 7.50 9.08
C PHE A 78 0.41 8.69 8.86
N LYS A 79 0.63 9.53 9.87
CA LYS A 79 1.53 10.68 9.75
C LYS A 79 3.03 10.31 9.66
N HIS A 80 3.41 9.14 10.17
CA HIS A 80 4.82 8.76 10.31
C HIS A 80 5.15 7.47 9.54
N ILE A 81 4.20 6.94 8.76
CA ILE A 81 4.54 5.90 7.79
C ILE A 81 5.51 6.51 6.79
N ASP A 82 6.57 5.76 6.51
CA ASP A 82 7.49 6.05 5.42
C ASP A 82 6.83 5.57 4.12
N ASP A 83 6.44 6.52 3.28
CA ASP A 83 5.70 6.26 2.04
C ASP A 83 6.54 5.48 1.03
N GLU A 84 7.85 5.73 0.96
CA GLU A 84 8.77 5.03 0.06
C GLU A 84 8.94 3.57 0.51
N ALA A 85 9.27 3.36 1.79
CA ALA A 85 9.41 2.02 2.33
C ALA A 85 8.11 1.22 2.22
N MET A 86 6.94 1.86 2.38
CA MET A 86 5.64 1.21 2.19
C MET A 86 5.40 0.83 0.72
N SER A 87 5.75 1.72 -0.22
CA SER A 87 5.63 1.46 -1.67
C SER A 87 6.53 0.30 -2.12
N GLU A 88 7.77 0.25 -1.63
CA GLU A 88 8.70 -0.85 -1.90
C GLU A 88 8.15 -2.19 -1.40
N ARG A 89 7.69 -2.25 -0.14
CA ARG A 89 7.11 -3.48 0.42
C ARG A 89 5.83 -3.90 -0.30
N MET A 90 5.03 -2.94 -0.77
CA MET A 90 3.83 -3.22 -1.53
C MET A 90 4.19 -3.79 -2.90
N SER A 91 5.23 -3.27 -3.54
CA SER A 91 5.74 -3.76 -4.82
C SER A 91 6.28 -5.18 -4.68
N GLU A 92 7.11 -5.47 -3.67
CA GLU A 92 7.59 -6.82 -3.35
C GLU A 92 6.43 -7.82 -3.13
N PHE A 93 5.42 -7.39 -2.38
CA PHE A 93 4.23 -8.20 -2.12
C PHE A 93 3.46 -8.49 -3.39
N THR A 94 3.27 -7.49 -4.26
CA THR A 94 2.55 -7.68 -5.50
C THR A 94 3.34 -8.56 -6.46
N SER A 95 4.66 -8.39 -6.59
CA SER A 95 5.49 -9.24 -7.46
C SER A 95 5.41 -10.71 -7.04
N ALA A 96 5.50 -10.99 -5.73
CA ALA A 96 5.32 -12.37 -5.23
C ALA A 96 3.92 -12.95 -5.53
N PHE A 97 2.89 -12.10 -5.57
CA PHE A 97 1.53 -12.50 -5.95
C PHE A 97 1.35 -12.64 -7.47
N HIS A 98 2.04 -11.81 -8.24
CA HIS A 98 1.98 -11.75 -9.68
C HIS A 98 2.55 -13.03 -10.30
N ASP A 99 3.69 -13.51 -9.80
CA ASP A 99 4.29 -14.79 -10.19
C ASP A 99 3.31 -15.97 -10.03
N GLU A 100 2.48 -15.94 -8.97
CA GLU A 100 1.46 -16.96 -8.71
C GLU A 100 0.23 -16.82 -9.62
N LEU A 101 -0.11 -15.61 -10.05
CA LEU A 101 -1.35 -15.30 -10.79
C LEU A 101 -1.18 -15.39 -12.32
N VAL A 102 -0.08 -14.85 -12.84
CA VAL A 102 0.13 -14.67 -14.29
C VAL A 102 0.80 -15.90 -14.92
N GLY A 103 1.51 -16.70 -14.11
CA GLY A 103 2.19 -17.91 -14.59
C GLY A 103 3.26 -17.58 -15.63
N LEU A 104 3.56 -18.55 -16.52
CA LEU A 104 4.61 -18.40 -17.55
C LEU A 104 4.15 -17.65 -18.83
N ALA A 105 2.89 -17.20 -18.87
CA ALA A 105 2.38 -16.46 -20.03
C ALA A 105 2.78 -14.99 -19.90
N GLY A 106 3.27 -14.38 -20.98
CA GLY A 106 3.64 -12.96 -20.97
C GLY A 106 2.47 -12.07 -20.58
N ASP A 107 2.76 -11.02 -19.80
CA ASP A 107 1.78 -10.07 -19.29
C ASP A 107 1.69 -8.80 -20.16
N VAL A 108 0.62 -8.03 -20.00
CA VAL A 108 0.50 -6.66 -20.49
C VAL A 108 0.64 -5.71 -19.31
N ILE A 109 1.71 -4.92 -19.31
CA ILE A 109 2.00 -3.94 -18.26
C ILE A 109 1.62 -2.55 -18.75
N CYS A 110 0.63 -1.95 -18.10
CA CYS A 110 0.14 -0.61 -18.38
C CYS A 110 0.82 0.41 -17.46
N ILE A 111 1.48 1.40 -18.03
CA ILE A 111 2.07 2.53 -17.32
C ILE A 111 1.16 3.74 -17.48
N ASP A 112 0.71 4.29 -16.37
CA ASP A 112 -0.24 5.41 -16.36
C ASP A 112 0.05 6.37 -15.21
N GLY A 113 0.02 7.67 -15.52
CA GLY A 113 0.16 8.78 -14.58
C GLY A 113 -1.21 9.29 -14.11
N LYS A 114 -1.37 9.47 -12.80
CA LYS A 114 -2.59 10.03 -12.20
C LYS A 114 -2.26 11.14 -11.21
N ALA A 115 -2.97 12.27 -11.33
CA ALA A 115 -2.87 13.34 -10.34
C ALA A 115 -3.56 12.93 -9.03
N MET A 116 -2.83 13.02 -7.90
CA MET A 116 -3.40 12.73 -6.58
C MET A 116 -4.34 13.85 -6.14
N ARG A 117 -5.61 13.50 -5.90
CA ARG A 117 -6.62 14.46 -5.46
C ARG A 117 -6.50 14.74 -3.97
N GLY A 118 -6.36 16.02 -3.60
CA GLY A 118 -6.32 16.46 -2.20
C GLY A 118 -4.94 16.43 -1.55
N THR A 119 -3.90 16.13 -2.32
CA THR A 119 -2.50 16.28 -1.93
C THR A 119 -1.94 17.52 -2.60
N VAL A 120 -1.40 18.46 -1.82
CA VAL A 120 -0.71 19.64 -2.33
C VAL A 120 0.69 19.63 -1.74
N LEU A 121 1.69 19.53 -2.61
CA LEU A 121 3.11 19.65 -2.25
C LEU A 121 3.40 21.06 -1.74
N GLU A 122 4.54 21.25 -1.05
CA GLU A 122 4.94 22.56 -0.53
C GLU A 122 5.03 23.64 -1.63
N ASN A 123 5.30 23.23 -2.86
CA ASN A 123 5.33 24.10 -4.05
C ASN A 123 3.92 24.47 -4.58
N GLY A 124 2.84 24.09 -3.89
CA GLY A 124 1.47 24.42 -4.24
C GLY A 124 0.85 23.56 -5.35
N ARG A 125 1.54 22.51 -5.83
CA ARG A 125 1.07 21.63 -6.90
C ARG A 125 0.50 20.34 -6.35
N ASN A 126 -0.40 19.71 -7.11
CA ASN A 126 -0.76 18.32 -6.85
C ASN A 126 0.40 17.43 -7.29
N SER A 127 0.73 16.43 -6.47
CA SER A 127 1.70 15.41 -6.87
C SER A 127 1.04 14.43 -7.84
N ASP A 128 1.77 14.06 -8.88
CA ASP A 128 1.37 13.02 -9.82
C ASP A 128 1.98 11.69 -9.36
N ILE A 129 1.24 10.59 -9.50
CA ILE A 129 1.73 9.23 -9.24
C ILE A 129 1.72 8.44 -10.54
N VAL A 130 2.83 7.80 -10.87
CA VAL A 130 2.93 6.89 -12.02
C VAL A 130 2.88 5.47 -11.50
N SER A 131 2.06 4.64 -12.12
CA SER A 131 1.84 3.26 -11.70
C SER A 131 2.07 2.28 -12.85
N ALA A 132 2.68 1.15 -12.55
CA ALA A 132 2.82 0.01 -13.45
C ALA A 132 1.77 -1.03 -13.05
N TYR A 133 0.80 -1.27 -13.93
CA TYR A 133 -0.34 -2.14 -13.68
C TYR A 133 -0.28 -3.38 -14.56
N SER A 134 -0.31 -4.56 -13.94
CA SER A 134 -0.45 -5.85 -14.61
C SER A 134 -1.91 -6.07 -15.00
N LEU A 135 -2.17 -6.23 -16.30
CA LEU A 135 -3.51 -6.49 -16.80
C LEU A 135 -3.98 -7.91 -16.45
N GLU A 136 -3.11 -8.91 -16.63
CA GLU A 136 -3.45 -10.31 -16.37
C GLU A 136 -3.55 -10.60 -14.87
N GLY A 137 -2.63 -10.04 -14.06
CA GLY A 137 -2.64 -10.17 -12.61
C GLY A 137 -3.68 -9.28 -11.92
N GLY A 138 -4.16 -8.24 -12.61
CA GLY A 138 -5.14 -7.30 -12.09
C GLY A 138 -4.62 -6.42 -10.94
N VAL A 139 -3.30 -6.25 -10.83
CA VAL A 139 -2.61 -5.64 -9.68
C VAL A 139 -1.57 -4.61 -10.10
N THR A 140 -1.32 -3.61 -9.24
CA THR A 140 -0.26 -2.62 -9.45
C THR A 140 1.07 -3.17 -8.93
N LEU A 141 2.02 -3.37 -9.86
CA LEU A 141 3.34 -3.96 -9.60
C LEU A 141 4.27 -2.98 -8.90
N ALA A 142 4.27 -1.72 -9.33
CA ALA A 142 5.06 -0.67 -8.72
C ALA A 142 4.39 0.70 -8.88
N THR A 143 4.77 1.63 -8.01
CA THR A 143 4.37 3.04 -8.09
C THR A 143 5.55 3.96 -7.79
N ASP A 144 5.63 5.07 -8.51
CA ASP A 144 6.62 6.13 -8.29
C ASP A 144 5.92 7.48 -8.21
N MET A 145 6.34 8.32 -7.25
CA MET A 145 5.79 9.66 -7.09
C MET A 145 6.56 10.66 -7.95
N CYS A 146 5.85 11.44 -8.76
CA CYS A 146 6.42 12.56 -9.49
C CYS A 146 6.38 13.82 -8.63
N GLU A 147 7.56 14.38 -8.38
CA GLU A 147 7.69 15.66 -7.68
C GLU A 147 7.34 16.85 -8.59
N GLU A 148 7.48 16.70 -9.92
CA GLU A 148 7.18 17.72 -10.92
C GLU A 148 6.60 17.13 -12.22
N LYS A 149 5.76 17.90 -12.93
CA LYS A 149 5.03 17.46 -14.13
C LYS A 149 5.93 17.03 -15.30
N SER A 150 7.16 17.54 -15.37
CA SER A 150 8.14 17.15 -16.39
C SER A 150 8.87 15.84 -16.03
N ASN A 151 8.66 15.34 -14.82
CA ASN A 151 9.37 14.18 -14.28
C ASN A 151 8.65 12.86 -14.55
N GLU A 152 7.48 12.81 -15.19
CA GLU A 152 6.93 11.51 -15.65
C GLU A 152 7.93 10.79 -16.56
N ILE A 153 8.59 11.52 -17.46
CA ILE A 153 9.68 11.00 -18.32
C ILE A 153 10.84 10.44 -17.49
N THR A 154 11.10 10.97 -16.30
CA THR A 154 12.18 10.48 -15.41
C THR A 154 11.71 9.41 -14.42
N SER A 155 10.42 9.40 -14.07
CA SER A 155 9.79 8.45 -13.17
C SER A 155 9.49 7.13 -13.86
N VAL A 156 9.14 7.13 -15.16
CA VAL A 156 8.89 5.89 -15.92
C VAL A 156 10.12 4.98 -15.94
N PRO A 157 11.36 5.45 -16.23
CA PRO A 157 12.56 4.64 -16.10
C PRO A 157 12.76 4.09 -14.67
N ARG A 158 12.63 4.93 -13.65
CA ARG A 158 12.74 4.49 -12.23
C ARG A 158 11.71 3.44 -11.86
N LEU A 159 10.51 3.54 -12.42
CA LEU A 159 9.42 2.61 -12.21
C LEU A 159 9.70 1.27 -12.91
N LEU A 160 10.21 1.32 -14.15
CA LEU A 160 10.60 0.14 -14.92
C LEU A 160 11.80 -0.59 -14.28
N ASP A 161 12.73 0.14 -13.65
CA ASP A 161 13.84 -0.48 -12.91
C ASP A 161 13.35 -1.33 -11.71
N LYS A 162 12.13 -1.08 -11.23
CA LYS A 162 11.49 -1.82 -10.11
C LYS A 162 10.66 -3.02 -10.57
N VAL A 163 10.43 -3.20 -11.88
CA VAL A 163 9.52 -4.21 -12.43
C VAL A 163 10.21 -5.03 -13.51
N ASP A 164 10.17 -6.36 -13.42
CA ASP A 164 10.64 -7.20 -14.51
C ASP A 164 9.61 -7.18 -15.66
N VAL A 165 9.96 -6.48 -16.74
CA VAL A 165 9.13 -6.38 -17.95
C VAL A 165 9.58 -7.34 -19.05
N SER A 166 10.53 -8.24 -18.76
CA SER A 166 11.09 -9.17 -19.74
C SER A 166 9.99 -10.08 -20.29
N GLY A 167 9.81 -10.09 -21.62
CA GLY A 167 8.77 -10.89 -22.27
C GLY A 167 7.34 -10.35 -22.09
N CYS A 168 7.17 -9.19 -21.47
CA CYS A 168 5.89 -8.52 -21.32
C CYS A 168 5.67 -7.48 -22.43
N ILE A 169 4.41 -7.18 -22.75
CA ILE A 169 4.03 -6.05 -23.59
C ILE A 169 3.84 -4.84 -22.69
N VAL A 170 4.62 -3.78 -22.92
CA VAL A 170 4.49 -2.53 -22.16
C VAL A 170 3.69 -1.52 -22.97
N THR A 171 2.65 -0.96 -22.36
CA THR A 171 1.87 0.17 -22.91
C THR A 171 2.02 1.37 -21.99
N ALA A 172 2.27 2.56 -22.53
CA ALA A 172 2.37 3.80 -21.77
C ALA A 172 1.62 4.93 -22.50
N ASP A 173 1.02 5.84 -21.74
CA ASP A 173 0.46 7.13 -22.20
C ASP A 173 1.38 8.28 -21.79
#